data_AF-A0A959PLU0-F1
#
_entry.id   AF-A0A959PLU0-F1
#
_cell.length_a   1.000
_cell.length_b   1.000
_cell.length_c   1.000
_cell.angle_alpha   90.00
_cell.angle_beta   90.00
_cell.angle_gamma   90.00
#
_symmetry.space_group_name_H-M   'P 1'
#
loop_
_entity.id
_entity.type
_entity.pdbx_description
1 polymer ?
#
loop_
_entity_poly.entity_id
_entity_poly.type
_entity_poly.pdbx_seq_one_letter_code
_entity_poly.pdbx_strand_id
1 'polypeptide(L)' 'EHLWGDYMDLADNFDLVYSHIKNLRKKIIEEGGQDPIQTIYGLGYQWNNQ' A
#
# COMPACT_ATOMS: atom_id res chain seq x y z
N GLU A 1 12.03 6.53 -11.90
CA GLU A 1 12.29 5.15 -11.42
C GLU A 1 12.58 5.16 -9.93
N HIS A 2 11.96 4.26 -9.18
CA HIS A 2 12.14 3.91 -7.75
C HIS A 2 10.74 3.55 -7.24
N LEU A 3 10.24 2.32 -7.34
CA LEU A 3 10.63 1.20 -6.48
C LEU A 3 10.14 -0.16 -7.03
N TRP A 4 9.47 -0.19 -8.20
CA TRP A 4 8.65 -1.34 -8.64
C TRP A 4 8.75 -1.65 -10.14
N GLY A 5 9.74 -1.08 -10.84
CA GLY A 5 9.96 -1.35 -12.27
C GLY A 5 10.52 -2.75 -12.53
N ASP A 6 11.34 -3.25 -11.60
CA ASP A 6 12.11 -4.50 -11.81
C ASP A 6 11.60 -5.69 -10.98
N TYR A 7 10.57 -5.52 -10.15
CA TYR A 7 10.03 -6.56 -9.24
C TYR A 7 8.66 -7.11 -9.68
N MET A 8 8.37 -7.12 -10.98
CA MET A 8 7.13 -7.72 -11.49
C MET A 8 7.08 -9.25 -11.39
N ASP A 9 8.18 -9.92 -11.05
CA ASP A 9 8.22 -11.37 -10.80
C ASP A 9 7.70 -11.80 -9.41
N LEU A 10 7.23 -10.85 -8.59
CA LEU A 10 6.96 -11.05 -7.17
C LEU A 10 5.45 -11.19 -6.87
N ALA A 11 4.77 -12.14 -7.52
CA ALA A 11 3.37 -12.47 -7.20
C ALA A 11 3.18 -12.75 -5.69
N ASP A 12 4.13 -13.44 -5.06
CA ASP A 12 4.15 -13.67 -3.60
C ASP A 12 4.35 -12.39 -2.76
N ASN A 13 4.98 -11.35 -3.33
CA ASN A 13 5.22 -10.11 -2.59
C ASN A 13 4.00 -9.21 -2.56
N PHE A 14 3.10 -9.32 -3.54
CA PHE A 14 1.88 -8.52 -3.55
C PHE A 14 0.96 -8.88 -2.38
N ASP A 15 0.82 -10.16 -2.05
CA ASP A 15 0.07 -10.60 -0.87
C ASP A 15 0.73 -10.10 0.42
N LEU A 16 2.06 -10.14 0.48
CA LEU A 16 2.83 -9.67 1.63
C LEU A 16 2.63 -8.16 1.82
N VAL A 17 2.85 -7.36 0.78
CA VAL A 17 2.59 -5.91 0.77
C VAL A 17 1.14 -5.61 1.12
N TYR A 18 0.17 -6.28 0.50
CA TYR A 18 -1.24 -6.04 0.75
C TYR A 18 -1.60 -6.31 2.21
N SER A 19 -1.07 -7.39 2.80
CA SER A 19 -1.30 -7.72 4.21
C SER A 19 -0.71 -6.65 5.15
N HIS A 20 0.50 -6.14 4.87
CA HIS A 20 1.12 -5.08 5.64
C HIS A 20 0.38 -3.74 5.51
N ILE A 21 -0.04 -3.38 4.29
CA ILE A 21 -0.85 -2.18 4.04
C ILE A 21 -2.20 -2.30 4.76
N LYS A 22 -2.87 -3.46 4.71
CA LYS A 22 -4.13 -3.69 5.44
C LYS A 22 -3.96 -3.52 6.96
N ASN A 23 -2.89 -4.06 7.52
CA ASN A 23 -2.60 -3.91 8.95
C ASN A 23 -2.29 -2.45 9.32
N LEU A 24 -1.57 -1.73 8.45
CA LEU A 24 -1.28 -0.31 8.65
C LEU A 24 -2.56 0.54 8.62
N ARG A 25 -3.43 0.33 7.62
CA ARG A 25 -4.74 0.99 7.52
C ARG A 25 -5.59 0.74 8.77
N LYS A 26 -5.62 -0.50 9.26
CA LYS A 26 -6.35 -0.86 10.48
C LYS A 26 -5.87 -0.04 11.67
N LYS A 27 -4.55 0.03 11.90
CA LYS A 27 -3.97 0.82 13.00
C LYS A 27 -4.30 2.31 12.88
N ILE A 28 -4.25 2.88 11.69
CA ILE A 28 -4.55 4.31 11.46
C ILE A 28 -6.02 4.60 11.78
N ILE A 29 -6.93 3.74 11.33
CA ILE A 29 -8.37 3.89 11.60
C ILE A 29 -8.68 3.67 13.09
N GLU A 30 -8.02 2.71 13.74
CA GLU A 30 -8.17 2.45 15.19
C GLU A 30 -7.81 3.69 16.03
N GLU A 31 -6.80 4.47 15.62
CA GLU A 31 -6.40 5.72 16.27
C GLU A 31 -7.26 6.94 15.83
N GLY A 32 -8.35 6.72 15.08
CA GLY A 32 -9.25 7.78 14.60
C GLY A 32 -8.73 8.56 13.40
N GLY A 33 -7.65 8.12 12.76
CA GLY A 33 -7.10 8.70 11.55
C GLY A 33 -7.89 8.33 10.30
N GLN A 34 -7.89 9.22 9.30
CA GLN A 34 -8.42 8.91 7.98
C GLN A 34 -7.42 8.06 7.19
N ASP A 35 -7.94 7.18 6.33
CA ASP A 35 -7.13 6.30 5.49
C ASP A 35 -6.27 7.10 4.51
N PRO A 36 -4.93 7.14 4.69
CA PRO A 36 -4.06 7.97 3.87
C PRO A 36 -3.51 7.19 2.67
N ILE A 37 -3.84 5.90 2.52
CA ILE A 37 -3.25 5.05 1.48
C ILE A 37 -4.24 4.85 0.35
N GLN A 38 -3.98 5.51 -0.79
CA GLN A 38 -4.76 5.35 -2.01
C GLN A 38 -4.17 4.24 -2.89
N THR A 39 -5.01 3.33 -3.35
CA THR A 39 -4.61 2.32 -4.35
C THR A 39 -4.77 2.90 -5.76
N ILE A 40 -3.69 2.92 -6.53
CA ILE A 40 -3.66 3.38 -7.92
C ILE A 40 -3.54 2.15 -8.82
N TYR A 41 -4.59 1.90 -9.60
CA TYR A 41 -4.66 0.74 -10.50
C TYR A 41 -3.50 0.75 -11.50
N GLY A 42 -2.74 -0.35 -11.56
CA GLY A 42 -1.58 -0.50 -12.43
C GLY A 42 -0.29 0.18 -11.97
N LEU A 43 -0.32 0.94 -10.86
CA LEU A 43 0.86 1.67 -10.34
C LEU A 43 1.21 1.30 -8.89
N GLY A 44 0.25 0.83 -8.08
CA GLY A 44 0.50 0.41 -6.70
C GLY A 44 -0.22 1.28 -5.67
N TYR A 45 0.48 1.71 -4.63
CA TYR A 45 -0.08 2.50 -3.52
C TYR A 45 0.57 3.89 -3.45
N GLN A 46 -0.23 4.92 -3.18
CA GLN A 46 0.23 6.29 -2.99
C GLN A 46 -0.30 6.83 -1.66
N TRP A 47 0.51 7.63 -0.98
CA TRP A 47 0.10 8.35 0.22
C TRP A 47 -0.63 9.64 -0.15
N ASN A 48 -1.87 9.82 0.31
CA ASN A 48 -2.63 11.05 0.17
C ASN A 48 -2.43 11.89 1.44
N ASN A 49 -1.78 13.04 1.29
CA ASN A 49 -1.36 13.92 2.40
C ASN A 49 -2.28 15.14 2.50
N GLN A 50 -3.59 14.92 2.38
CA GLN A 50 -4.57 16.00 2.30
C GLN A 50 -4.91 16.58 3.67
#